data_AF-A0A5B2YYY7-F1
#
_entry.id   AF-A0A5B2YYY7-F1
#
_cell.length_a   1.000
_cell.length_b   1.000
_cell.length_c   1.000
_cell.angle_alpha   90.00
_cell.angle_beta   90.00
_cell.angle_gamma   90.00
#
_symmetry.space_group_name_H-M   'P 1'
#
loop_
_entity.id
_entity.type
_entity.pdbx_description
1 polymer ?
#
loop_
_entity_poly.entity_id
_entity_poly.type
_entity_poly.pdbx_seq_one_letter_code
_entity_poly.pdbx_strand_id
1 'polypeptide(L)'
;MQIIIIPGIIVGLIGGILLFFAAYNFYPHKNVNINLDGDCYEFLGNAYTMYKNLENIKERELLKMQIQAIENPDVPIPIAFSGPQSQVNTLIDTGKINVTNRQTLGDNQTSVDKVIVKGLGKLSFLQEYYDDWNINSTDDTEVQSLKIGILPNKFISAQESASIKSKMDKFMIQGIKDILATKDGVKSTECRSAIVYQDGG
;
A
#
# COMPACT_ATOMS: atom_id res chain seq x y z
N MET A 1 25.68 18.57 -22.40
CA MET A 1 25.24 18.04 -21.10
C MET A 1 24.31 16.87 -21.39
N GLN A 2 24.75 15.66 -21.06
CA GLN A 2 23.98 14.44 -21.26
C GLN A 2 22.84 14.41 -20.24
N ILE A 3 21.61 14.47 -20.72
CA ILE A 3 20.41 14.17 -19.92
C ILE A 3 20.43 12.66 -19.73
N ILE A 4 20.79 12.20 -18.54
CA ILE A 4 20.54 10.82 -18.14
C ILE A 4 19.03 10.73 -17.90
N ILE A 5 18.28 10.38 -18.95
CA ILE A 5 16.92 9.88 -18.82
C ILE A 5 17.06 8.50 -18.19
N ILE A 6 16.80 8.38 -16.89
CA ILE A 6 16.70 7.08 -16.23
C ILE A 6 15.35 6.48 -16.68
N PRO A 7 15.33 5.42 -17.51
CA PRO A 7 14.11 4.72 -17.87
C PRO A 7 13.82 3.72 -16.75
N GLY A 8 13.04 4.13 -15.77
CA GLY A 8 12.56 3.28 -14.68
C GLY A 8 11.57 4.08 -13.88
N ILE A 9 10.27 4.00 -14.16
CA ILE A 9 9.41 2.92 -13.69
C ILE A 9 8.33 2.65 -14.77
N ILE A 10 8.60 1.74 -15.70
CA ILE A 10 7.56 1.15 -16.59
C ILE A 10 7.33 -0.34 -16.26
N VAL A 11 8.09 -0.93 -15.32
CA VAL A 11 7.98 -2.35 -14.91
C VAL A 11 7.40 -2.52 -13.48
N GLY A 12 6.90 -1.45 -12.87
CA GLY A 12 6.32 -1.48 -11.51
C GLY A 12 4.82 -1.77 -11.43
N LEU A 13 4.16 -2.05 -12.56
CA LEU A 13 2.74 -2.41 -12.57
C LEU A 13 2.58 -3.77 -11.90
N ILE A 14 1.94 -3.74 -10.73
CA ILE A 14 1.66 -4.86 -9.82
C ILE A 14 2.80 -5.20 -8.83
N GLY A 15 4.08 -4.92 -9.13
CA GLY A 15 5.20 -5.20 -8.22
C GLY A 15 5.47 -4.14 -7.14
N GLY A 16 4.86 -2.95 -7.26
CA GLY A 16 5.17 -1.78 -6.42
C GLY A 16 4.59 -1.76 -5.01
N ILE A 17 3.74 -2.74 -4.64
CA ILE A 17 2.99 -2.71 -3.36
C ILE A 17 3.94 -2.83 -2.16
N LEU A 18 5.02 -3.61 -2.23
CA LEU A 18 5.91 -3.87 -1.09
C LEU A 18 7.08 -2.90 -0.92
N LEU A 19 7.67 -2.39 -2.00
CA LEU A 19 8.78 -1.43 -1.89
C LEU A 19 8.30 -0.11 -1.25
N PHE A 20 7.01 0.21 -1.39
CA PHE A 20 6.33 1.27 -0.64
C PHE A 20 6.26 0.99 0.87
N PHE A 21 6.06 -0.26 1.31
CA PHE A 21 5.93 -0.59 2.75
C PHE A 21 7.24 -0.45 3.54
N ALA A 22 8.39 -0.62 2.88
CA ALA A 22 9.72 -0.56 3.48
C ALA A 22 10.21 0.88 3.70
N ALA A 23 9.93 1.79 2.77
CA ALA A 23 10.41 3.17 2.86
C ALA A 23 9.59 4.05 3.83
N TYR A 24 8.27 3.84 3.92
CA TYR A 24 7.38 4.78 4.66
C TYR A 24 7.21 4.51 6.15
N ASN A 25 7.41 3.28 6.62
CA ASN A 25 7.31 2.97 8.06
C ASN A 25 8.64 3.16 8.80
N PHE A 26 9.73 3.44 8.08
CA PHE A 26 11.06 3.50 8.68
C PHE A 26 11.40 4.88 9.28
N TYR A 27 10.66 5.93 8.91
CA TYR A 27 10.80 7.24 9.54
C TYR A 27 9.45 7.74 10.06
N PRO A 28 9.36 8.17 11.33
CA PRO A 28 8.19 8.88 11.85
C PRO A 28 8.18 10.32 11.31
N HIS A 29 8.21 10.48 9.99
CA HIS A 29 7.95 11.75 9.37
C HIS A 29 6.47 12.05 9.63
N LYS A 30 6.20 13.03 10.51
CA LYS A 30 4.86 13.57 10.79
C LYS A 30 4.34 14.43 9.63
N ASN A 31 4.88 14.18 8.43
CA ASN A 31 4.64 14.94 7.24
C ASN A 31 4.77 14.06 6.00
N VAL A 32 4.08 14.45 4.94
CA VAL A 32 4.28 13.88 3.61
C VAL A 32 4.32 15.00 2.58
N ASN A 33 5.25 14.90 1.63
CA ASN A 33 5.32 15.80 0.47
C ASN A 33 4.64 15.11 -0.70
N ILE A 34 3.68 15.78 -1.32
CA ILE A 34 2.87 15.25 -2.42
C ILE A 34 2.94 16.24 -3.58
N ASN A 35 3.10 15.71 -4.79
CA ASN A 35 2.93 16.43 -6.04
C ASN A 35 1.58 16.05 -6.65
N LEU A 36 0.72 17.05 -6.87
CA LEU A 36 -0.53 16.93 -7.61
C LEU A 36 -0.47 17.89 -8.81
N ASP A 37 -0.46 17.34 -10.03
CA ASP A 37 -0.45 18.11 -11.27
C ASP A 37 0.69 19.14 -11.40
N GLY A 38 1.82 18.88 -10.76
CA GLY A 38 2.98 19.77 -10.74
C GLY A 38 3.02 20.72 -9.55
N ASP A 39 1.91 20.88 -8.82
CA ASP A 39 1.85 21.64 -7.58
C ASP A 39 2.17 20.76 -6.37
N CYS A 40 2.98 21.29 -5.46
CA CYS A 40 3.52 20.52 -4.36
C CYS A 40 3.08 21.02 -2.98
N TYR A 41 2.66 20.05 -2.17
CA TYR A 41 2.08 20.27 -0.85
C TYR A 41 2.79 19.42 0.18
N GLU A 42 2.97 19.99 1.36
CA GLU A 42 3.38 19.30 2.57
C GLU A 42 2.15 19.16 3.45
N PHE A 43 1.77 17.92 3.74
CA PHE A 43 0.72 17.60 4.69
C PHE A 43 1.34 17.39 6.05
N LEU A 44 0.79 18.07 7.05
CA LEU A 44 1.21 18.13 8.43
C LEU A 44 -0.01 17.89 9.33
N GLY A 45 0.21 17.45 10.57
CA GLY A 45 -0.86 17.37 11.57
C GLY A 45 -2.10 16.62 11.06
N ASN A 46 -3.24 17.30 11.01
CA ASN A 46 -4.51 16.72 10.58
C ASN A 46 -4.48 16.24 9.11
N ALA A 47 -3.99 17.04 8.16
CA ALA A 47 -3.85 16.61 6.76
C ALA A 47 -2.96 15.36 6.61
N TYR A 48 -1.92 15.24 7.43
CA TYR A 48 -1.09 14.03 7.44
C TYR A 48 -1.88 12.81 7.94
N THR A 49 -2.64 12.94 9.03
CA THR A 49 -3.53 11.88 9.53
C THR A 49 -4.58 11.48 8.49
N MET A 50 -5.24 12.46 7.86
CA MET A 50 -6.21 12.19 6.78
C MET A 50 -5.56 11.44 5.62
N TYR A 51 -4.34 11.79 5.23
CA TYR A 51 -3.60 11.09 4.19
C TYR A 51 -3.26 9.65 4.60
N LYS A 52 -2.83 9.41 5.83
CA LYS A 52 -2.59 8.05 6.35
C LYS A 52 -3.87 7.20 6.32
N ASN A 53 -5.00 7.79 6.67
CA ASN A 53 -6.30 7.13 6.59
C ASN A 53 -6.68 6.83 5.14
N LEU A 54 -6.49 7.78 4.23
CA LEU A 54 -6.72 7.61 2.80
C LEU A 54 -5.88 6.46 2.23
N GLU A 55 -4.59 6.38 2.59
CA GLU A 55 -3.72 5.26 2.19
C GLU A 55 -4.21 3.91 2.72
N ASN A 56 -4.68 3.86 3.97
CA ASN A 56 -5.21 2.65 4.59
C ASN A 56 -6.49 2.16 3.89
N ILE A 57 -7.41 3.08 3.58
CA ILE A 57 -8.64 2.77 2.82
C ILE A 57 -8.28 2.31 1.41
N LYS A 58 -7.33 2.99 0.74
CA LYS A 58 -6.85 2.59 -0.59
C LYS A 58 -6.31 1.16 -0.58
N GLU A 59 -5.50 0.79 0.41
CA GLU A 59 -4.95 -0.56 0.53
C GLU A 59 -6.05 -1.63 0.70
N ARG A 60 -7.07 -1.34 1.53
CA ARG A 60 -8.22 -2.23 1.73
C ARG A 60 -9.04 -2.40 0.46
N GLU A 61 -9.37 -1.30 -0.23
CA GLU A 61 -10.12 -1.36 -1.49
C GLU A 61 -9.33 -2.03 -2.61
N LEU A 62 -8.01 -1.83 -2.67
CA LEU A 62 -7.14 -2.55 -3.60
C LEU A 62 -7.22 -4.05 -3.37
N LEU A 63 -7.06 -4.49 -2.11
CA LEU A 63 -7.12 -5.92 -1.76
C LEU A 63 -8.49 -6.51 -2.15
N LYS A 64 -9.59 -5.82 -1.84
CA LYS A 64 -10.94 -6.21 -2.23
C LYS A 64 -11.07 -6.43 -3.73
N MET A 65 -10.65 -5.46 -4.54
CA MET A 65 -10.75 -5.55 -6.00
C MET A 65 -9.88 -6.68 -6.57
N GLN A 66 -8.70 -6.91 -5.98
CA GLN A 66 -7.83 -8.02 -6.39
C GLN A 66 -8.44 -9.38 -6.02
N ILE A 67 -9.05 -9.53 -4.84
CA ILE A 67 -9.78 -10.74 -4.43
C ILE A 67 -10.94 -11.01 -5.41
N GLN A 68 -11.71 -9.99 -5.74
CA GLN A 68 -12.86 -10.09 -6.65
C GLN A 68 -12.45 -10.42 -8.10
N ALA A 69 -11.23 -10.08 -8.51
CA ALA A 69 -10.71 -10.37 -9.84
C ALA A 69 -10.20 -11.81 -10.01
N ILE A 70 -10.05 -12.56 -8.91
CA ILE A 70 -9.59 -13.95 -8.94
C ILE A 70 -10.81 -14.87 -9.06
N GLU A 71 -10.96 -15.53 -10.21
CA GLU A 71 -12.13 -16.39 -10.49
C GLU A 71 -12.04 -17.77 -9.85
N ASN A 72 -10.83 -18.33 -9.72
CA ASN A 72 -10.63 -19.69 -9.21
C ASN A 72 -10.24 -19.67 -7.71
N PRO A 73 -11.13 -20.13 -6.80
CA PRO A 73 -10.88 -20.08 -5.36
C PRO A 73 -9.84 -21.10 -4.85
N ASP A 74 -9.55 -22.15 -5.64
CA ASP A 74 -8.69 -23.27 -5.23
C ASP A 74 -7.21 -23.05 -5.58
N VAL A 75 -6.87 -21.96 -6.27
CA VAL A 75 -5.49 -21.70 -6.68
C VAL A 75 -4.68 -21.03 -5.58
N PRO A 76 -3.41 -21.45 -5.38
CA PRO A 76 -2.50 -20.73 -4.48
C PRO A 76 -2.21 -19.33 -5.01
N ILE A 77 -2.58 -18.31 -4.23
CA ILE A 77 -2.41 -16.90 -4.57
C ILE A 77 -1.08 -16.42 -4.01
N PRO A 78 -0.19 -15.84 -4.83
CA PRO A 78 1.03 -15.24 -4.31
C PRO A 78 0.67 -13.96 -3.58
N ILE A 79 1.07 -13.92 -2.32
CA ILE A 79 0.79 -12.83 -1.41
C ILE A 79 2.09 -12.32 -0.80
N ALA A 80 2.02 -11.10 -0.30
CA ALA A 80 3.04 -10.61 0.58
C ALA A 80 2.45 -9.74 1.67
N PHE A 81 3.08 -9.81 2.83
CA PHE A 81 2.63 -9.11 4.01
C PHE A 81 3.80 -8.63 4.85
N SER A 82 3.56 -7.59 5.63
CA SER A 82 4.55 -7.06 6.54
C SER A 82 3.93 -6.57 7.84
N GLY A 83 4.66 -6.70 8.93
CA GLY A 83 4.22 -6.28 10.26
C GLY A 83 5.18 -6.74 11.36
N PRO A 84 4.79 -6.57 12.63
CA PRO A 84 5.52 -7.12 13.76
C PRO A 84 5.73 -8.63 13.66
N GLN A 85 6.86 -9.15 14.12
CA GLN A 85 7.20 -10.56 13.95
C GLN A 85 6.14 -11.50 14.55
N SER A 86 5.60 -11.14 15.71
CA SER A 86 4.54 -11.90 16.39
C SER A 86 3.28 -12.02 15.53
N GLN A 87 2.77 -10.89 15.01
CA GLN A 87 1.58 -10.87 14.17
C GLN A 87 1.80 -11.60 12.84
N VAL A 88 2.97 -11.43 12.23
CA VAL A 88 3.36 -12.12 10.98
C VAL A 88 3.36 -13.64 11.19
N ASN A 89 3.90 -14.13 12.30
CA ASN A 89 3.90 -15.57 12.60
C ASN A 89 2.47 -16.10 12.81
N THR A 90 1.62 -15.38 13.57
CA THR A 90 0.22 -15.74 13.74
C THR A 90 -0.52 -15.81 12.40
N LEU A 91 -0.25 -14.88 11.48
CA LEU A 91 -0.85 -14.87 10.15
C LEU A 91 -0.44 -16.08 9.31
N ILE A 92 0.85 -16.45 9.36
CA ILE A 92 1.38 -17.64 8.66
C ILE A 92 0.67 -18.91 9.15
N ASP A 93 0.55 -19.07 10.46
CA ASP A 93 -0.01 -20.26 11.09
C ASP A 93 -1.51 -20.38 10.81
N THR A 94 -2.28 -19.31 11.05
CA THR A 94 -3.73 -19.28 10.83
C THR A 94 -4.09 -19.43 9.35
N GLY A 95 -3.40 -18.68 8.48
CA GLY A 95 -3.63 -18.70 7.04
C GLY A 95 -3.06 -19.93 6.32
N LYS A 96 -2.29 -20.78 7.04
CA LYS A 96 -1.53 -21.90 6.48
C LYS A 96 -0.71 -21.46 5.25
N ILE A 97 -0.04 -20.32 5.38
CA ILE A 97 0.71 -19.70 4.28
C ILE A 97 1.96 -20.53 3.98
N ASN A 98 2.14 -20.90 2.71
CA ASN A 98 3.42 -21.48 2.26
C ASN A 98 4.43 -20.36 2.03
N VAL A 99 5.34 -20.15 2.99
CA VAL A 99 6.33 -19.08 2.95
C VAL A 99 7.41 -19.37 1.90
N THR A 100 7.56 -18.46 0.94
CA THR A 100 8.59 -18.55 -0.11
C THR A 100 9.79 -17.64 0.16
N ASN A 101 9.58 -16.56 0.90
CA ASN A 101 10.64 -15.63 1.27
C ASN A 101 10.29 -14.89 2.56
N ARG A 102 11.30 -14.65 3.41
CA ARG A 102 11.17 -13.89 4.65
C ARG A 102 12.37 -12.97 4.80
N GLN A 103 12.11 -11.71 5.11
CA GLN A 103 13.12 -10.69 5.33
C GLN A 103 12.78 -9.93 6.60
N THR A 104 13.70 -9.90 7.56
CA THR A 104 13.61 -9.02 8.73
C THR A 104 14.15 -7.65 8.38
N LEU A 105 13.42 -6.60 8.76
CA LEU A 105 13.86 -5.21 8.63
C LEU A 105 14.51 -4.82 9.95
N GLY A 106 15.84 -4.75 9.95
CA GLY A 106 16.65 -4.39 11.12
C GLY A 106 17.90 -5.26 11.23
N ASP A 107 18.94 -4.73 11.86
CA ASP A 107 20.10 -5.48 12.32
C ASP A 107 20.11 -5.60 13.85
N ASN A 108 21.09 -6.31 14.42
CA ASN A 108 21.23 -6.51 15.86
C ASN A 108 21.40 -5.21 16.67
N GLN A 109 21.53 -4.05 16.01
CA GLN A 109 21.68 -2.73 16.63
C GLN A 109 20.41 -1.88 16.52
N THR A 110 19.48 -2.23 15.64
CA THR A 110 18.19 -1.54 15.48
C THR A 110 17.08 -2.33 16.16
N SER A 111 16.34 -1.71 17.09
CA SER A 111 15.18 -2.30 17.78
C SER A 111 13.93 -2.41 16.89
N VAL A 112 14.10 -2.75 15.61
CA VAL A 112 13.02 -2.78 14.63
C VAL A 112 12.44 -4.19 14.57
N ASP A 113 11.30 -4.39 15.22
CA ASP A 113 10.51 -5.62 15.13
C ASP A 113 9.57 -5.54 13.92
N LYS A 114 10.12 -5.66 12.71
CA LYS A 114 9.31 -5.71 11.48
C LYS A 114 9.83 -6.75 10.51
N VAL A 115 8.92 -7.54 9.95
CA VAL A 115 9.24 -8.59 8.98
C VAL A 115 8.41 -8.38 7.72
N ILE A 116 9.00 -8.66 6.57
CA ILE A 116 8.32 -8.80 5.28
C ILE A 116 8.34 -10.28 4.91
N VAL A 117 7.19 -10.82 4.53
CA VAL A 117 7.04 -12.20 4.08
C VAL A 117 6.38 -12.22 2.71
N LYS A 118 6.88 -13.10 1.84
CA LYS A 118 6.20 -13.51 0.61
C LYS A 118 5.86 -14.99 0.72
N GLY A 119 4.69 -15.37 0.22
CA GLY A 119 4.25 -16.75 0.24
C GLY A 119 3.06 -17.00 -0.67
N LEU A 120 2.52 -18.20 -0.57
CA LEU A 120 1.30 -18.61 -1.24
C LEU A 120 0.20 -18.83 -0.20
N GLY A 121 -0.92 -18.14 -0.37
CA GLY A 121 -2.11 -18.26 0.47
C GLY A 121 -3.33 -18.73 -0.34
N LYS A 122 -4.40 -19.10 0.37
CA LYS A 122 -5.70 -19.40 -0.26
C LYS A 122 -6.52 -18.13 -0.43
N LEU A 123 -7.42 -18.12 -1.42
CA LEU A 123 -8.34 -16.99 -1.61
C LEU A 123 -9.29 -16.83 -0.41
N SER A 124 -9.77 -17.93 0.18
CA SER A 124 -10.66 -17.90 1.35
C SER A 124 -10.03 -17.17 2.55
N PHE A 125 -8.73 -17.41 2.79
CA PHE A 125 -8.00 -16.73 3.85
C PHE A 125 -7.91 -15.21 3.59
N LEU A 126 -7.71 -14.80 2.34
CA LEU A 126 -7.67 -13.39 1.97
C LEU A 126 -9.03 -12.71 2.12
N GLN A 127 -10.12 -13.44 1.84
CA GLN A 127 -11.49 -12.99 2.08
C GLN A 127 -11.75 -12.80 3.57
N GLU A 128 -11.44 -13.81 4.39
CA GLU A 128 -11.57 -13.75 5.85
C GLU A 128 -10.76 -12.60 6.45
N TYR A 129 -9.51 -12.41 6.01
CA TYR A 129 -8.69 -11.29 6.45
C TYR A 129 -9.29 -9.94 6.06
N TYR A 130 -9.80 -9.81 4.82
CA TYR A 130 -10.47 -8.59 4.37
C TYR A 130 -11.72 -8.29 5.19
N ASP A 131 -12.54 -9.30 5.47
CA ASP A 131 -13.77 -9.14 6.24
C ASP A 131 -13.48 -8.70 7.68
N ASP A 132 -12.47 -9.32 8.33
CA ASP A 132 -12.00 -8.91 9.66
C ASP A 132 -11.46 -7.48 9.65
N TRP A 133 -10.63 -7.12 8.65
CA TRP A 133 -10.14 -5.74 8.50
C TRP A 133 -11.31 -4.76 8.30
N ASN A 134 -12.29 -5.11 7.48
CA ASN A 134 -13.44 -4.23 7.22
C ASN A 134 -14.30 -4.02 8.47
N ILE A 135 -14.56 -5.06 9.27
CA ILE A 135 -15.33 -4.96 10.52
C ILE A 135 -14.57 -4.14 11.57
N ASN A 136 -13.28 -4.41 11.76
CA ASN A 136 -12.49 -3.77 12.80
C ASN A 136 -12.08 -2.33 12.44
N SER A 137 -12.29 -1.90 11.18
CA SER A 137 -11.95 -0.55 10.72
C SER A 137 -12.93 0.54 11.12
N THR A 138 -13.93 0.26 11.96
CA THR A 138 -14.90 1.26 12.44
C THR A 138 -14.31 2.28 13.43
N ASP A 139 -13.09 2.08 13.94
CA ASP A 139 -12.31 3.08 14.68
C ASP A 139 -11.18 3.63 13.80
N ASP A 140 -11.50 4.74 13.10
CA ASP A 140 -10.82 5.29 11.92
C ASP A 140 -9.46 5.98 12.19
N THR A 141 -8.73 5.58 13.24
CA THR A 141 -7.49 6.27 13.66
C THR A 141 -6.27 5.35 13.83
N GLU A 142 -6.44 4.04 13.89
CA GLU A 142 -5.32 3.11 14.03
C GLU A 142 -4.91 2.55 12.66
N VAL A 143 -3.79 3.05 12.14
CA VAL A 143 -3.13 2.46 10.97
C VAL A 143 -2.76 1.03 11.32
N GLN A 144 -3.32 0.04 10.61
CA GLN A 144 -2.99 -1.36 10.86
C GLN A 144 -1.49 -1.58 10.67
N SER A 145 -0.87 -2.17 11.70
CA SER A 145 0.56 -2.51 11.71
C SER A 145 0.88 -3.70 10.81
N LEU A 146 -0.09 -4.59 10.62
CA LEU A 146 -0.04 -5.68 9.66
C LEU A 146 -0.68 -5.23 8.35
N LYS A 147 0.06 -5.40 7.24
CA LYS A 147 -0.41 -5.11 5.89
C LYS A 147 -0.23 -6.31 5.01
N ILE A 148 -1.25 -6.67 4.22
CA ILE A 148 -1.21 -7.74 3.23
C ILE A 148 -1.60 -7.21 1.85
N GLY A 149 -1.03 -7.80 0.81
CA GLY A 149 -1.39 -7.53 -0.57
C GLY A 149 -1.17 -8.74 -1.46
N ILE A 150 -1.91 -8.78 -2.57
CA ILE A 150 -1.76 -9.80 -3.60
C ILE A 150 -0.66 -9.35 -4.59
N LEU A 151 0.31 -10.23 -4.81
CA LEU A 151 1.43 -10.03 -5.73
C LEU A 151 0.99 -10.22 -7.19
N PRO A 152 1.78 -9.73 -8.18
CA PRO A 152 1.53 -10.01 -9.59
C PRO A 152 1.38 -11.50 -9.84
N ASN A 153 0.30 -11.87 -10.54
CA ASN A 153 -0.02 -13.26 -10.77
C ASN A 153 -0.88 -13.43 -12.02
N LYS A 154 -0.93 -14.66 -12.53
CA LYS A 154 -1.66 -15.02 -13.74
C LYS A 154 -3.18 -15.09 -13.57
N PHE A 155 -3.69 -14.98 -12.34
CA PHE A 155 -5.11 -15.10 -12.00
C PHE A 155 -5.83 -13.75 -12.03
N ILE A 156 -5.09 -12.65 -12.18
CA ILE A 156 -5.62 -11.32 -12.46
C ILE A 156 -5.12 -10.94 -13.84
N SER A 157 -6.03 -10.71 -14.79
CA SER A 157 -5.64 -10.36 -16.15
C SER A 157 -4.93 -8.99 -16.19
N ALA A 158 -4.22 -8.72 -17.29
CA ALA A 158 -3.62 -7.40 -17.52
C ALA A 158 -4.69 -6.30 -17.61
N GLN A 159 -5.87 -6.61 -18.17
CA GLN A 159 -6.99 -5.68 -18.29
C GLN A 159 -7.61 -5.37 -16.93
N GLU A 160 -7.88 -6.39 -16.10
CA GLU A 160 -8.33 -6.21 -14.73
C GLU A 160 -7.30 -5.38 -13.94
N SER A 161 -6.02 -5.71 -14.05
CA SER A 161 -4.94 -5.00 -13.35
C SER A 161 -4.89 -3.51 -13.73
N ALA A 162 -5.02 -3.19 -15.02
CA ALA A 162 -5.06 -1.81 -15.50
C ALA A 162 -6.32 -1.07 -15.01
N SER A 163 -7.47 -1.75 -15.00
CA SER A 163 -8.73 -1.21 -14.49
C SER A 163 -8.66 -0.89 -12.99
N ILE A 164 -8.14 -1.84 -12.19
CA ILE A 164 -7.93 -1.65 -10.75
C ILE A 164 -6.99 -0.47 -10.49
N LYS A 165 -5.85 -0.40 -11.22
CA LYS A 165 -4.93 0.73 -11.11
C LYS A 165 -5.62 2.05 -11.39
N SER A 166 -6.35 2.15 -12.51
CA SER A 166 -7.04 3.39 -12.88
C SER A 166 -8.06 3.83 -11.81
N LYS A 167 -8.81 2.88 -11.24
CA LYS A 167 -9.75 3.16 -10.14
C LYS A 167 -9.03 3.65 -8.89
N MET A 168 -7.91 3.04 -8.52
CA MET A 168 -7.11 3.44 -7.36
C MET A 168 -6.43 4.80 -7.54
N ASP A 169 -5.94 5.10 -8.74
CA ASP A 169 -5.36 6.40 -9.07
C ASP A 169 -6.42 7.50 -8.89
N LYS A 170 -7.62 7.30 -9.46
CA LYS A 170 -8.76 8.24 -9.30
C LYS A 170 -9.19 8.41 -7.84
N PHE A 171 -9.26 7.31 -7.09
CA PHE A 171 -9.58 7.33 -5.67
C PHE A 171 -8.58 8.19 -4.88
N MET A 172 -7.29 8.00 -5.12
CA MET A 172 -6.24 8.77 -4.43
C MET A 172 -6.27 10.24 -4.82
N ILE A 173 -6.39 10.56 -6.11
CA ILE A 173 -6.47 11.94 -6.60
C ILE A 173 -7.64 12.66 -5.94
N GLN A 174 -8.82 12.04 -5.92
CA GLN A 174 -9.99 12.64 -5.29
C GLN A 174 -9.79 12.84 -3.79
N GLY A 175 -9.32 11.83 -3.07
CA GLY A 175 -9.07 11.96 -1.63
C GLY A 175 -8.01 13.02 -1.29
N ILE A 176 -6.98 13.19 -2.12
CA ILE A 176 -5.98 14.25 -1.95
C ILE A 176 -6.62 15.63 -2.17
N LYS A 177 -7.44 15.80 -3.21
CA LYS A 177 -8.19 17.04 -3.44
C LYS A 177 -9.09 17.39 -2.25
N ASP A 178 -9.73 16.38 -1.66
CA ASP A 178 -10.57 16.56 -0.47
C ASP A 178 -9.74 17.02 0.74
N ILE A 179 -8.56 16.45 0.97
CA ILE A 179 -7.62 16.89 2.02
C ILE A 179 -7.18 18.34 1.77
N LEU A 180 -6.79 18.67 0.54
CA LEU A 180 -6.39 20.03 0.16
C LEU A 180 -7.50 21.06 0.42
N ALA A 181 -8.76 20.69 0.19
CA ALA A 181 -9.91 21.56 0.41
C ALA A 181 -10.11 21.94 1.89
N THR A 182 -9.67 21.09 2.83
CA THR A 182 -9.76 21.38 4.27
C THR A 182 -8.80 22.49 4.73
N LYS A 183 -7.67 22.67 4.02
CA LYS A 183 -6.55 23.58 4.32
C LYS A 183 -5.83 23.35 5.66
N ASP A 184 -6.40 22.58 6.58
CA ASP A 184 -5.83 22.33 7.90
C ASP A 184 -4.61 21.39 7.81
N GLY A 185 -3.44 21.92 8.14
CA GLY A 185 -2.19 21.18 8.02
C GLY A 185 -1.68 21.04 6.57
N VAL A 186 -2.21 21.82 5.62
CA VAL A 186 -1.74 21.82 4.22
C VAL A 186 -0.84 23.03 3.98
N LYS A 187 0.39 22.79 3.49
CA LYS A 187 1.35 23.85 3.19
C LYS A 187 1.91 23.71 1.78
N SER A 188 1.84 24.77 0.97
CA SER A 188 2.54 24.81 -0.33
C SER A 188 4.06 24.74 -0.13
N THR A 189 4.74 23.96 -0.97
CA THR A 189 6.18 23.69 -0.82
C THR A 189 6.81 23.32 -2.17
N GLU A 190 8.14 23.18 -2.20
CA GLU A 190 8.85 22.66 -3.36
C GLU A 190 8.59 21.16 -3.55
N CYS A 191 8.59 20.73 -4.81
CA CYS A 191 8.48 19.33 -5.18
C CYS A 191 9.76 18.57 -4.83
N ARG A 192 9.71 17.87 -3.70
CA ARG A 192 10.82 17.07 -3.17
C ARG A 192 10.52 15.57 -3.17
N SER A 193 9.25 15.20 -3.36
CA SER A 193 8.77 13.83 -3.29
C SER A 193 8.82 13.11 -4.62
N ALA A 194 9.03 11.79 -4.55
CA ALA A 194 8.78 10.87 -5.66
C ALA A 194 7.29 10.47 -5.77
N ILE A 195 6.44 10.89 -4.81
CA ILE A 195 5.00 10.69 -4.88
C ILE A 195 4.38 11.75 -5.78
N VAL A 196 3.98 11.32 -6.96
CA VAL A 196 3.35 12.16 -7.98
C VAL A 196 1.99 11.58 -8.33
N TYR A 197 0.96 12.41 -8.24
CA TYR A 197 -0.37 12.13 -8.73
C TYR A 197 -0.66 13.07 -9.89
N GLN A 198 -1.15 12.49 -10.99
CA GLN A 198 -1.54 13.23 -12.18
C GLN A 198 -3.02 13.00 -12.41
N ASP A 199 -3.80 14.06 -12.37
CA ASP A 199 -5.15 14.05 -12.86
C ASP A 199 -5.06 13.98 -14.39
N GLY A 200 -5.22 12.77 -14.93
CA GLY A 200 -5.30 12.56 -16.35
C GLY A 200 -6.56 13.24 -16.88
N GLY A 201 -6.41 14.49 -17.33
CA GLY A 201 -7.41 15.22 -18.11
C GLY A 201 -7.75 14.52 -19.41
#